data_AF-A0A7W0WC35-F1
#
_entry.id   AF-A0A7W0WC35-F1
#
_cell.length_a   1.000
_cell.length_b   1.000
_cell.length_c   1.000
_cell.angle_alpha   90.00
_cell.angle_beta   90.00
_cell.angle_gamma   90.00
#
_symmetry.space_group_name_H-M   'P 1'
#
loop_
_entity.id
_entity.type
_entity.pdbx_description
1 polymer ?
#
loop_
_entity_poly.entity_id
_entity_poly.type
_entity_poly.pdbx_seq_one_letter_code
_entity_poly.pdbx_strand_id
1 'polypeptide(L)'
;MIIHRGRFVAHATTAELAARAAGAVRARSPQAAQLREALSREGIAVTPIEPDGLTADTTPGRVGEVAAANGIVLHELVAEAGSLEEAFLELTGGETVA
;
A
#
# COMPACT_ATOMS: atom_id res chain seq x y z
N MET A 1 -22.34 -0.57 11.45
CA MET A 1 -23.41 -1.55 11.17
C MET A 1 -24.41 -0.88 10.25
N ILE A 2 -24.44 -1.26 8.97
CA ILE A 2 -25.40 -0.76 7.98
C ILE A 2 -26.16 -1.96 7.44
N ILE A 3 -27.48 -1.86 7.38
CA ILE A 3 -28.39 -2.91 6.89
C ILE A 3 -29.15 -2.34 5.70
N HIS A 4 -29.10 -3.01 4.55
CA HIS A 4 -30.01 -2.72 3.44
C HIS A 4 -30.47 -4.04 2.76
N ARG A 5 -31.80 -4.24 2.67
CA ARG A 5 -32.52 -5.24 1.84
C ARG A 5 -32.12 -6.72 1.95
N GLY A 6 -31.76 -7.21 3.13
CA GLY A 6 -31.91 -8.64 3.44
C GLY A 6 -31.08 -9.63 2.62
N ARG A 7 -30.04 -9.18 1.91
CA ARG A 7 -29.00 -10.06 1.35
C ARG A 7 -27.64 -9.63 1.85
N PHE A 8 -27.00 -10.58 2.52
CA PHE A 8 -25.70 -10.46 3.17
C PHE A 8 -24.61 -10.31 2.10
N VAL A 9 -24.06 -9.11 1.95
CA VAL A 9 -22.91 -8.83 1.10
C VAL A 9 -21.76 -8.38 2.00
N ALA A 10 -20.58 -8.96 1.77
CA ALA A 10 -19.27 -8.61 2.32
C ALA A 10 -18.98 -9.04 3.77
N HIS A 11 -18.39 -10.23 3.87
CA HIS A 11 -17.62 -10.71 5.01
C HIS A 11 -16.21 -10.06 4.99
N ALA A 12 -16.15 -8.75 5.19
CA ALA A 12 -14.88 -8.05 5.42
C ALA A 12 -15.05 -7.17 6.66
N THR A 13 -14.35 -7.50 7.73
CA THR A 13 -14.22 -6.66 8.92
C THR A 13 -13.59 -5.31 8.55
N THR A 14 -13.81 -4.28 9.35
CA THR A 14 -13.14 -2.98 9.19
C THR A 14 -11.62 -3.11 9.18
N ALA A 15 -11.06 -4.09 9.90
CA ALA A 15 -9.64 -4.40 9.89
C ALA A 15 -9.17 -4.99 8.55
N GLU A 16 -9.96 -5.86 7.93
CA GLU A 16 -9.67 -6.42 6.60
C GLU A 16 -9.81 -5.36 5.50
N LEU A 17 -10.79 -4.45 5.63
CA LEU A 17 -10.91 -3.30 4.73
C LEU A 17 -9.74 -2.33 4.91
N ALA A 18 -9.31 -2.07 6.15
CA ALA A 18 -8.14 -1.23 6.43
C ALA A 18 -6.82 -1.86 5.97
N ALA A 19 -6.70 -3.19 6.03
CA ALA A 19 -5.54 -3.91 5.52
C ALA A 19 -5.49 -3.95 3.98
N ARG A 20 -6.65 -3.99 3.31
CA ARG A 20 -6.75 -3.84 1.84
C ARG A 20 -6.60 -2.38 1.40
N ALA A 21 -7.01 -1.44 2.24
CA ALA A 21 -6.71 -0.02 2.13
C ALA A 21 -5.31 0.33 2.65
N ALA A 22 -4.44 -0.65 2.92
CA ALA A 22 -3.03 -0.37 3.20
C ALA A 22 -2.45 0.23 1.92
N GLY A 23 -2.42 1.55 1.87
CA GLY A 23 -1.96 2.29 0.71
C GLY A 23 -0.45 2.10 0.53
N ALA A 24 0.03 2.57 -0.62
CA ALA A 24 1.44 2.53 -0.91
C ALA A 24 2.26 3.23 0.19
N VAL A 25 3.49 2.77 0.40
CA VAL A 25 4.41 3.37 1.35
C VAL A 25 5.31 4.33 0.60
N ARG A 26 5.27 5.60 0.97
CA ARG A 26 6.19 6.60 0.44
C ARG A 26 7.48 6.60 1.24
N ALA A 27 8.60 6.47 0.55
CA ALA A 27 9.94 6.53 1.12
C ALA A 27 10.79 7.58 0.40
N ARG A 28 11.69 8.25 1.12
CA ARG A 28 12.77 9.06 0.53
C ARG A 28 14.12 8.59 1.01
N SER A 29 15.08 8.57 0.10
CA SER A 29 16.44 8.12 0.37
C SER A 29 17.43 8.80 -0.57
N PRO A 30 18.61 9.21 -0.10
CA PRO A 30 19.69 9.63 -0.98
C PRO A 30 20.18 8.49 -1.89
N GLN A 31 19.82 7.23 -1.58
CA GLN A 31 20.06 6.04 -2.39
C GLN A 31 18.76 5.47 -3.00
N ALA A 32 17.79 6.32 -3.38
CA ALA A 32 16.48 5.90 -3.90
C ALA A 32 16.56 4.85 -5.02
N ALA A 33 17.52 4.95 -5.93
CA ALA A 33 17.73 3.96 -6.98
C ALA A 33 18.11 2.57 -6.43
N GLN A 34 18.97 2.51 -5.41
CA GLN A 34 19.35 1.26 -4.75
C GLN A 34 18.18 0.68 -3.95
N LEU A 35 17.39 1.54 -3.29
CA LEU A 35 16.18 1.13 -2.57
C LEU A 35 15.17 0.49 -3.50
N ARG A 36 14.92 1.14 -4.65
CA ARG A 36 14.04 0.62 -5.71
C ARG A 36 14.49 -0.78 -6.14
N GLU A 37 15.76 -0.96 -6.45
CA GLU A 37 16.28 -2.27 -6.88
C GLU A 37 16.18 -3.34 -5.79
N ALA A 38 16.45 -2.98 -4.52
CA ALA A 38 16.33 -3.90 -3.40
C ALA A 38 14.88 -4.35 -3.19
N LEU A 39 13.93 -3.43 -3.26
CA LEU A 39 12.50 -3.73 -3.15
C LEU A 39 12.00 -4.56 -4.34
N SER A 40 12.40 -4.23 -5.57
CA SER A 40 12.01 -5.00 -6.75
C SER A 40 12.57 -6.42 -6.74
N ARG A 41 13.76 -6.66 -6.16
CA ARG A 41 14.32 -8.01 -5.97
C ARG A 41 13.47 -8.88 -5.04
N GLU A 42 12.76 -8.25 -4.10
CA GLU A 42 11.80 -8.90 -3.19
C GLU A 42 10.40 -9.06 -3.81
N GLY A 43 10.22 -8.70 -5.08
CA GLY A 43 8.93 -8.76 -5.78
C GLY A 43 7.96 -7.64 -5.39
N ILE A 44 8.44 -6.60 -4.69
CA ILE A 44 7.61 -5.45 -4.29
C ILE A 44 7.50 -4.49 -5.47
N ALA A 45 6.27 -4.12 -5.83
CA ALA A 45 6.01 -3.10 -6.84
C ALA A 45 6.44 -1.73 -6.31
N VAL A 46 7.19 -0.99 -7.13
CA VAL A 46 7.76 0.31 -6.76
C VAL A 46 7.55 1.31 -7.89
N THR A 47 7.05 2.49 -7.54
CA THR A 47 6.94 3.63 -8.45
C THR A 47 7.89 4.75 -8.00
N PRO A 48 8.80 5.24 -8.85
CA PRO A 48 9.70 6.32 -8.48
C PRO A 48 8.96 7.66 -8.34
N ILE A 49 9.41 8.49 -7.39
CA ILE A 49 8.96 9.88 -7.20
C ILE A 49 10.20 10.76 -7.22
N GLU A 50 10.39 11.52 -8.29
CA GLU A 50 11.54 12.41 -8.43
C GLU A 50 11.56 13.49 -7.33
N PRO A 51 12.75 13.90 -6.83
CA PRO A 51 14.08 13.46 -7.25
C PRO A 51 14.67 12.27 -6.46
N ASP A 52 14.17 12.00 -5.25
CA ASP A 52 14.81 11.08 -4.29
C ASP A 52 13.80 10.19 -3.54
N GLY A 53 12.58 10.09 -4.06
CA GLY A 53 11.47 9.34 -3.48
C GLY A 53 11.05 8.13 -4.29
N LEU A 54 10.25 7.28 -3.65
CA LEU A 54 9.49 6.21 -4.28
C LEU A 54 8.25 5.87 -3.45
N THR A 55 7.26 5.27 -4.09
CA THR A 55 6.18 4.54 -3.42
C THR A 55 6.36 3.04 -3.61
N ALA A 56 6.05 2.27 -2.58
CA ALA A 56 6.16 0.81 -2.60
C ALA A 56 4.86 0.17 -2.10
N ASP A 57 4.34 -0.82 -2.82
CA ASP A 57 3.08 -1.50 -2.48
C ASP A 57 3.31 -2.58 -1.42
N THR A 58 3.67 -2.15 -0.22
CA THR A 58 3.97 -3.02 0.91
C THR A 58 3.78 -2.26 2.23
N THR A 59 4.18 -2.83 3.37
CA THR A 59 4.11 -2.15 4.68
C THR A 59 5.35 -1.31 4.96
N PRO A 60 5.27 -0.24 5.78
CA PRO A 60 6.44 0.54 6.18
C PRO A 60 7.53 -0.32 6.82
N GLY A 61 7.13 -1.26 7.68
CA GLY A 61 8.05 -2.21 8.31
C GLY A 61 8.86 -2.98 7.28
N ARG A 62 8.21 -3.49 6.23
CA ARG A 62 8.90 -4.23 5.17
C ARG A 62 9.88 -3.36 4.39
N VAL A 63 9.52 -2.12 4.06
CA VAL A 63 10.46 -1.18 3.42
C VAL A 63 11.66 -0.89 4.32
N GLY A 64 11.42 -0.68 5.61
CA GLY A 64 12.48 -0.45 6.60
C GLY A 64 13.43 -1.64 6.75
N GLU A 65 12.91 -2.87 6.78
CA GLU A 65 13.70 -4.10 6.83
C GLU A 65 14.59 -4.25 5.59
N VAL A 66 14.03 -4.06 4.40
CA VAL A 66 14.77 -4.16 3.14
C VAL A 66 15.86 -3.08 3.08
N ALA A 67 15.55 -1.84 3.48
CA ALA A 67 16.53 -0.77 3.54
C ALA A 67 17.68 -1.10 4.49
N ALA A 68 17.36 -1.53 5.72
CA ALA A 68 18.36 -1.90 6.73
C ALA A 68 19.25 -3.06 6.28
N ALA A 69 18.67 -4.11 5.69
CA ALA A 69 19.40 -5.27 5.18
C ALA A 69 20.40 -4.92 4.07
N ASN A 70 20.15 -3.84 3.32
CA ASN A 70 21.01 -3.37 2.22
C ASN A 70 21.86 -2.14 2.61
N GLY A 71 21.83 -1.70 3.88
CA GLY A 71 22.59 -0.53 4.34
C GLY A 71 22.12 0.80 3.75
N ILE A 72 20.84 0.91 3.42
CA ILE A 72 20.23 2.07 2.77
C ILE A 72 19.65 3.02 3.81
N VAL A 73 19.98 4.31 3.69
CA VAL A 73 19.46 5.35 4.59
C VAL A 73 18.08 5.79 4.13
N LEU A 74 17.13 5.86 5.06
CA LEU A 74 15.81 6.44 4.83
C LEU A 74 15.76 7.84 5.47
N HIS A 75 15.48 8.86 4.67
CA HIS A 75 15.17 10.21 5.16
C HIS A 75 13.68 10.35 5.53
N GLU A 76 12.82 9.57 4.89
CA GLU A 76 11.39 9.54 5.15
C GLU A 76 10.83 8.14 4.89
N LEU A 77 9.86 7.74 5.70
CA LEU A 77 9.09 6.50 5.55
C LEU A 77 7.68 6.71 6.10
N VAL A 78 6.69 6.79 5.21
CA VAL A 78 5.31 7.15 5.53
C VAL A 78 4.37 6.13 4.90
N ALA A 79 3.48 5.55 5.72
CA ALA A 79 2.33 4.81 5.20
C ALA A 79 1.34 5.81 4.60
N GLU A 80 1.01 5.67 3.33
CA GLU A 80 -0.14 6.39 2.78
C GLU A 80 -1.39 5.60 3.12
N ALA A 81 -2.39 6.26 3.70
CA ALA A 81 -3.69 5.64 3.91
C ALA A 81 -4.35 5.51 2.52
N GLY A 82 -4.60 4.29 2.06
CA GLY A 82 -5.50 4.08 0.93
C GLY A 82 -6.87 4.64 1.30
N SER A 83 -7.60 5.19 0.34
CA SER A 83 -8.92 5.72 0.67
C SER A 83 -9.85 4.54 1.00
N LEU A 84 -10.59 4.66 2.11
CA LEU A 84 -11.64 3.68 2.45
C LEU A 84 -12.72 3.62 1.38
N GLU A 85 -12.90 4.71 0.64
CA GLU A 85 -13.81 4.81 -0.49
C GLU A 85 -13.36 3.93 -1.67
N GLU A 86 -12.08 3.96 -2.05
CA GLU A 86 -11.52 3.07 -3.08
C GLU A 86 -11.59 1.60 -2.64
N ALA A 87 -11.24 1.30 -1.38
CA ALA A 87 -11.33 -0.05 -0.85
C ALA A 87 -12.79 -0.58 -0.81
N PHE A 88 -13.76 0.31 -0.59
CA PHE A 88 -15.18 -0.01 -0.69
C PHE A 88 -15.64 -0.18 -2.15
N LEU A 89 -15.17 0.67 -3.06
CA LEU A 89 -15.48 0.59 -4.49
C LEU A 89 -14.94 -0.70 -5.11
N GLU A 90 -13.74 -1.17 -4.74
CA GLU A 90 -13.23 -2.48 -5.17
C GLU A 90 -14.11 -3.64 -4.70
N LEU A 91 -14.72 -3.55 -3.51
CA LEU A 91 -15.65 -4.55 -3.01
C LEU A 91 -17.00 -4.53 -3.77
N THR A 92 -17.47 -3.35 -4.19
CA THR A 92 -18.76 -3.19 -4.89
C THR A 92 -18.65 -3.20 -6.42
N GLY A 93 -17.44 -3.11 -6.97
CA GLY A 93 -17.16 -3.01 -8.42
C GLY A 93 -17.47 -4.28 -9.22
N GLY A 94 -17.96 -5.33 -8.58
CA GLY A 94 -18.49 -6.54 -9.21
C GLY A 94 -20.00 -6.54 -9.47
N GLU A 95 -20.72 -5.45 -9.20
CA GLU A 95 -22.14 -5.35 -9.51
C GLU A 95 -22.36 -4.31 -10.63
N THR A 96 -22.13 -4.75 -11.87
CA THR A 96 -22.71 -4.08 -13.04
C THR A 96 -24.23 -4.22 -12.91
N VAL A 97 -24.89 -3.18 -12.41
CA VAL A 97 -26.34 -3.05 -12.52
C VAL A 97 -26.65 -2.76 -13.99
N ALA A 98 -27.09 -3.79 -14.71
CA ALA A 98 -27.82 -3.67 -15.96
C ALA A 98 -29.29 -3.30 -15.69
#